data_AF-U1QS02-F1
#
_entry.id   AF-U1QS02-F1
#
_cell.length_a   1.000
_cell.length_b   1.000
_cell.length_c   1.000
_cell.angle_alpha   90.00
_cell.angle_beta   90.00
_cell.angle_gamma   90.00
#
_symmetry.space_group_name_H-M   'P 1'
#
loop_
_entity.id
_entity.type
_entity.pdbx_description
1 polymer ?
#
loop_
_entity_poly.entity_id
_entity_poly.type
_entity_poly.pdbx_seq_one_letter_code
_entity_poly.pdbx_strand_id
1 'polypeptide(L)'
;MCAVQGPDTGDQMRTLRVKLVVPGGDTHDAARDAFDELSEIHADQSIFQVNQTQYVGDDSWGFQIRYETEIHTKQEFVQSTSLADIEQVMNRVAPGSFERRVNDTT
;
A
#
# COMPACT_ATOMS: atom_id res chain seq x y z
N MET A 1 -22.66 3.25 -41.24
CA MET A 1 -22.89 3.73 -39.86
C MET A 1 -21.60 3.53 -39.10
N CYS A 2 -20.89 4.62 -38.77
CA CYS A 2 -19.77 4.60 -37.85
C CYS A 2 -20.29 4.96 -36.45
N ALA A 3 -19.99 4.15 -35.45
CA ALA A 3 -19.65 4.58 -34.09
C ALA A 3 -19.17 3.37 -33.28
N VAL A 4 -17.84 3.25 -33.24
CA VAL A 4 -17.01 2.86 -32.08
C VAL A 4 -17.75 2.21 -30.90
N GLN A 5 -17.66 0.89 -30.80
CA GLN A 5 -17.68 0.26 -29.49
C GLN A 5 -16.44 0.78 -28.76
N GLY A 6 -16.66 1.59 -27.72
CA GLY A 6 -15.61 2.09 -26.85
C GLY A 6 -14.81 0.92 -26.28
N PRO A 7 -13.56 1.16 -25.85
CA PRO A 7 -12.72 0.09 -25.33
C PRO A 7 -13.48 -0.64 -24.24
N ASP A 8 -13.52 -1.97 -24.36
CA ASP A 8 -13.65 -2.86 -23.23
C ASP A 8 -12.55 -2.40 -22.25
N THR A 9 -12.93 -1.55 -21.31
CA THR A 9 -12.05 -1.09 -20.24
C THR A 9 -11.86 -2.30 -19.36
N GLY A 10 -11.04 -3.24 -19.82
CA GLY A 10 -10.40 -4.21 -18.98
C GLY A 10 -9.85 -3.39 -17.82
N ASP A 11 -10.48 -3.59 -16.67
CA ASP A 11 -10.13 -2.98 -15.41
C ASP A 11 -8.62 -3.13 -15.27
N GLN A 12 -7.91 -2.05 -15.61
CA GLN A 12 -6.47 -2.01 -15.55
C GLN A 12 -6.17 -2.21 -14.09
N MET A 13 -5.69 -3.39 -13.69
CA MET A 13 -5.40 -3.72 -12.29
C MET A 13 -4.24 -2.83 -11.80
N ARG A 14 -4.54 -1.56 -11.53
CA ARG A 14 -3.71 -0.55 -10.89
C ARG A 14 -3.81 -0.79 -9.40
N THR A 15 -3.24 -1.89 -8.96
CA THR A 15 -3.43 -2.34 -7.59
C THR A 15 -2.29 -1.84 -6.73
N LEU A 16 -2.60 -0.91 -5.82
CA LEU A 16 -1.70 -0.57 -4.73
C LEU A 16 -1.74 -1.71 -3.70
N ARG A 17 -0.57 -2.23 -3.36
CA ARG A 17 -0.39 -3.31 -2.39
C ARG A 17 0.43 -2.77 -1.23
N VAL A 18 -0.12 -2.87 -0.03
CA VAL A 18 0.56 -2.48 1.21
C VAL A 18 0.83 -3.75 1.99
N LYS A 19 2.12 -4.03 2.22
CA LYS A 19 2.56 -5.24 2.87
C LYS A 19 3.29 -4.90 4.16
N LEU A 20 2.70 -5.26 5.31
CA LEU A 20 3.41 -5.16 6.59
C LEU A 20 4.36 -6.36 6.73
N VAL A 21 5.65 -6.07 6.87
CA VAL A 21 6.70 -7.03 7.13
C VAL A 21 7.08 -6.92 8.60
N VAL A 22 6.97 -8.03 9.33
CA VAL A 22 7.39 -8.12 10.73
C VAL A 22 8.34 -9.31 10.91
N PRO A 23 9.43 -9.15 11.69
CA PRO A 23 10.33 -10.25 12.00
C PRO A 23 9.58 -11.34 12.79
N GLY A 24 9.92 -12.60 12.52
CA GLY A 24 9.30 -13.72 13.20
C GLY A 24 9.67 -13.76 14.69
N GLY A 25 8.73 -13.43 15.57
CA GLY A 25 8.92 -13.46 17.03
C GLY A 25 8.50 -12.19 17.75
N ASP A 26 8.46 -11.06 17.04
CA ASP A 26 8.10 -9.76 17.60
C ASP A 26 6.76 -9.27 17.04
N THR A 27 5.79 -9.06 17.93
CA THR A 27 4.58 -8.30 17.59
C THR A 27 4.90 -6.82 17.73
N HIS A 28 5.13 -6.15 16.60
CA HIS A 28 5.08 -4.69 16.57
C HIS A 28 3.62 -4.24 16.59
N ASP A 29 3.00 -4.25 17.78
CA ASP A 29 1.58 -3.89 17.98
C ASP A 29 1.26 -2.54 17.35
N ALA A 30 2.07 -1.50 17.58
CA ALA A 30 1.87 -0.19 16.98
C ALA A 30 1.90 -0.18 15.43
N ALA A 31 2.72 -1.04 14.80
CA ALA A 31 2.72 -1.18 13.34
C ALA A 31 1.52 -1.99 12.85
N ARG A 32 1.04 -2.93 13.67
CA ARG A 32 -0.18 -3.71 13.41
C ARG A 32 -1.42 -2.82 13.49
N ASP A 33 -1.54 -1.98 14.53
CA ASP A 33 -2.62 -1.00 14.68
C ASP A 33 -2.64 -0.02 13.50
N ALA A 34 -1.49 0.56 13.13
CA ALA A 34 -1.41 1.45 11.98
C ALA A 34 -1.77 0.73 10.66
N PHE A 35 -1.41 -0.55 10.52
CA PHE A 35 -1.80 -1.35 9.37
C PHE A 35 -3.31 -1.62 9.34
N ASP A 36 -3.91 -1.98 10.48
CA ASP A 36 -5.33 -2.26 10.61
C ASP A 36 -6.14 -1.01 10.24
N GLU A 37 -5.79 0.14 10.81
CA GLU A 37 -6.44 1.41 10.55
C GLU A 37 -6.30 1.86 9.09
N LEU A 38 -5.11 1.74 8.49
CA LEU A 38 -4.94 2.00 7.05
C LEU A 38 -5.76 1.03 6.20
N SER A 39 -5.84 -0.23 6.60
CA SER A 39 -6.58 -1.25 5.87
C SER A 39 -8.08 -0.95 5.90
N GLU A 40 -8.61 -0.45 7.01
CA GLU A 40 -10.01 -0.02 7.11
C GLU A 40 -10.29 1.22 6.26
N ILE A 41 -9.42 2.24 6.34
CA ILE A 41 -9.59 3.50 5.60
C ILE A 41 -9.53 3.29 4.07
N HIS A 42 -8.66 2.37 3.64
CA HIS A 42 -8.31 2.19 2.23
C HIS A 42 -8.62 0.80 1.67
N ALA A 43 -9.48 0.02 2.33
CA ALA A 43 -9.89 -1.34 1.90
C ALA A 43 -10.39 -1.37 0.44
N ASP A 44 -11.02 -0.29 0.00
CA ASP A 44 -11.57 -0.11 -1.34
C ASP A 44 -10.50 0.24 -2.40
N GLN A 45 -9.36 0.80 -1.99
CA GLN A 45 -8.33 1.32 -2.89
C GLN A 45 -7.06 0.47 -2.92
N SER A 46 -6.84 -0.39 -1.95
CA SER A 46 -5.56 -1.07 -1.75
C SER A 46 -5.71 -2.47 -1.18
N ILE A 47 -4.80 -3.34 -1.59
CA ILE A 47 -4.71 -4.70 -1.04
C ILE A 47 -3.71 -4.69 0.10
N PHE A 48 -4.20 -5.00 1.28
CA PHE A 48 -3.41 -5.09 2.51
C PHE A 48 -3.01 -6.54 2.77
N GLN A 49 -1.72 -6.77 3.01
CA GLN A 49 -1.20 -8.09 3.35
C GLN A 49 -0.24 -8.00 4.53
N VAL A 50 -0.28 -8.96 5.45
CA VAL A 50 0.75 -9.09 6.48
C VAL A 50 1.59 -10.31 6.19
N ASN A 51 2.91 -10.15 6.21
CA ASN A 51 3.85 -11.24 6.00
C ASN A 51 4.77 -11.36 7.19
N GLN A 52 4.56 -12.42 7.96
CA GLN A 52 5.45 -12.85 9.01
C GLN A 52 6.52 -13.73 8.34
N THR A 53 7.70 -13.17 8.12
CA THR A 53 8.81 -13.93 7.54
C THR A 53 9.95 -14.02 8.56
N GLN A 54 10.48 -15.23 8.73
CA GLN A 54 11.70 -15.45 9.52
C GLN A 54 12.97 -15.02 8.76
N TYR A 55 12.83 -14.71 7.46
CA TYR A 55 13.88 -14.25 6.57
C TYR A 55 13.49 -12.85 6.07
N VAL A 56 13.72 -11.84 6.88
CA VAL A 56 14.01 -10.49 6.36
C VAL A 56 15.53 -10.38 6.46
N GLY A 57 16.22 -10.16 5.35
CA GLY A 57 17.68 -10.01 5.32
C GLY A 57 18.19 -8.75 6.03
N ASP A 58 17.29 -7.98 6.63
CA ASP A 58 17.50 -6.79 7.43
C ASP A 58 16.57 -6.94 8.64
N ASP A 59 17.12 -6.83 9.85
CA ASP A 59 16.53 -7.18 11.15
C ASP A 59 15.34 -6.28 11.58
N SER A 60 14.53 -5.81 10.64
CA SER A 60 13.65 -4.66 10.82
C SER A 60 12.25 -4.85 10.25
N TRP A 61 11.26 -4.41 11.03
CA TRP A 61 9.86 -4.29 10.64
C TRP A 61 9.64 -3.10 9.69
N GLY A 62 8.57 -3.13 8.90
CA GLY A 62 8.11 -1.97 8.13
C GLY A 62 7.07 -2.30 7.07
N PHE A 63 6.61 -1.27 6.37
CA PHE A 63 5.61 -1.36 5.33
C PHE A 63 6.27 -1.32 3.95
N GLN A 64 6.10 -2.39 3.19
CA GLN A 64 6.44 -2.45 1.78
C GLN A 64 5.23 -2.04 0.96
N ILE A 65 5.32 -0.88 0.31
CA ILE A 65 4.27 -0.33 -0.53
C ILE A 65 4.67 -0.56 -1.98
N ARG A 66 3.84 -1.31 -2.72
CA ARG A 66 4.09 -1.68 -4.11
C ARG A 66 2.91 -1.28 -4.97
N TYR A 67 3.20 -0.57 -6.05
CA TYR A 67 2.22 -0.25 -7.09
C TYR A 67 2.67 -0.85 -8.41
N GLU A 68 1.81 -1.70 -8.95
CA GLU A 68 2.04 -2.41 -10.21
C GLU A 68 1.14 -1.80 -11.27
N THR A 69 1.73 -1.35 -12.37
CA THR A 69 1.04 -0.96 -13.60
C THR A 69 1.54 -1.81 -14.76
N GLU A 70 0.84 -1.76 -15.89
CA GLU A 70 1.22 -2.49 -17.10
C GLU A 70 2.63 -2.14 -17.62
N ILE A 71 3.11 -0.93 -17.29
CA ILE A 71 4.36 -0.37 -17.83
C ILE A 71 5.46 -0.23 -16.77
N HIS A 72 5.12 -0.22 -15.48
CA HIS A 72 6.11 -0.08 -14.42
C HIS A 72 5.66 -0.71 -13.09
N THR A 73 6.61 -1.24 -12.34
CA THR A 73 6.44 -1.54 -10.92
C THR A 73 7.20 -0.50 -10.12
N LYS A 74 6.54 0.15 -9.17
CA LYS A 74 7.17 1.03 -8.19
C LYS A 74 7.02 0.41 -6.81
N GLN A 75 8.10 0.39 -6.04
CA GLN A 75 8.11 -0.13 -4.69
C GLN A 75 8.91 0.80 -3.79
N GLU A 76 8.38 1.07 -2.61
CA GLU A 76 9.06 1.79 -1.53
C GLU A 76 8.90 1.00 -0.23
N PHE A 77 9.83 1.20 0.70
CA PHE A 77 9.76 0.66 2.05
C PHE A 77 9.74 1.81 3.04
N VAL A 78 8.79 1.79 3.99
CA VAL A 78 8.68 2.79 5.05
C VAL A 78 8.61 2.11 6.40
N GLN A 79 9.48 2.53 7.31
CA GLN A 79 9.48 2.09 8.70
C GLN A 79 8.92 3.23 9.56
N SER A 80 7.59 3.29 9.64
CA SER A 80 6.86 4.32 10.36
C SER A 80 5.54 3.74 10.87
N THR A 81 5.07 4.20 12.02
CA THR A 81 3.73 3.90 12.54
C THR A 81 2.76 5.06 12.31
N SER A 82 3.22 6.17 11.75
CA SER A 82 2.39 7.33 11.48
C SER A 82 1.60 7.12 10.19
N LEU A 83 0.27 7.05 10.29
CA LEU A 83 -0.62 6.89 9.14
C LEU A 83 -0.33 7.93 8.04
N ALA A 84 -0.11 9.19 8.41
CA ALA A 84 0.15 10.28 7.48
C ALA A 84 1.44 10.08 6.68
N ASP A 85 2.47 9.51 7.30
CA ASP A 85 3.76 9.22 6.68
C ASP A 85 3.64 8.03 5.71
N ILE A 86 2.98 6.96 6.15
CA ILE A 86 2.70 5.78 5.31
C ILE A 86 1.83 6.17 4.11
N GLU A 87 0.79 6.98 4.33
CA GLU A 87 -0.11 7.47 3.30
C GLU A 87 0.61 8.40 2.30
N GLN A 88 1.54 9.22 2.78
CA GLN A 88 2.37 10.06 1.91
C GLN A 88 3.23 9.19 0.97
N VAL A 89 3.77 8.08 1.46
CA VAL A 89 4.49 7.12 0.62
C VAL A 89 3.55 6.40 -0.34
N MET A 90 2.37 5.99 0.09
CA MET A 90 1.33 5.41 -0.78
C MET A 90 1.00 6.33 -1.96
N ASN A 91 0.76 7.61 -1.69
CA ASN A 91 0.51 8.61 -2.72
C ASN A 91 1.73 8.86 -3.63
N ARG A 92 2.95 8.80 -3.10
CA ARG A 92 4.18 8.92 -3.91
C ARG A 92 4.38 7.72 -4.83
N VAL A 93 3.99 6.53 -4.38
CA VAL A 93 4.13 5.28 -5.12
C VAL A 93 3.05 5.14 -6.19
N ALA A 94 1.82 5.55 -5.89
CA ALA A 94 0.67 5.53 -6.81
C ALA A 94 0.04 6.93 -7.02
N PRO A 95 0.78 7.90 -7.60
CA PRO A 95 0.29 9.26 -7.77
C PRO A 95 -0.95 9.27 -8.68
N GLY A 96 -2.06 9.78 -8.16
CA GLY A 96 -3.33 9.89 -8.91
C GLY A 96 -4.12 8.59 -9.04
N SER A 97 -3.69 7.48 -8.44
CA SER A 97 -4.49 6.25 -8.29
C SER A 97 -4.78 5.91 -6.84
N PHE A 98 -4.29 6.73 -5.92
CA PHE A 98 -4.53 6.62 -4.50
C PHE A 98 -4.98 7.97 -3.95
N GLU A 99 -6.15 8.00 -3.35
CA GLU A 99 -6.71 9.18 -2.69
C GLU A 99 -6.29 9.20 -1.23
N ARG A 100 -5.60 10.28 -0.84
CA ARG A 100 -5.24 10.56 0.55
C ARG A 100 -6.50 10.85 1.37
N ARG A 101 -6.71 10.10 2.46
CA ARG A 101 -7.86 10.22 3.36
C ARG A 101 -7.43 10.63 4.77
N VAL A 102 -6.17 10.38 5.13
CA VAL A 102 -5.55 10.83 6.37
C VAL A 102 -5.06 12.27 6.17
N ASN A 103 -5.91 13.23 6.51
CA ASN A 103 -5.48 14.61 6.65
C ASN A 103 -4.77 14.78 7.99
N ASP A 104 -3.51 15.20 7.94
CA ASP A 104 -2.76 15.64 9.11
C ASP A 104 -3.59 16.72 9.81
N THR A 105 -4.27 16.32 10.88
CA THR A 105 -5.04 17.22 11.74
C THR A 105 -4.21 17.35 13.01
N THR A 106 -3.06 18.02 12.91
CA THR A 106 -2.29 18.51 14.06
C THR A 106 -2.07 20.01 13.92
#